data_AF-A0AAX3ISC0-F1
#
_entry.id   AF-A0AAX3ISC0-F1
#
_cell.length_a   1.000
_cell.length_b   1.000
_cell.length_c   1.000
_cell.angle_alpha   90.00
_cell.angle_beta   90.00
_cell.angle_gamma   90.00
#
_symmetry.space_group_name_H-M   'P 1'
#
loop_
_entity.id
_entity.type
_entity.pdbx_description
1 polymer ?
#
loop_
_entity_poly.entity_id
_entity_poly.type
_entity_poly.pdbx_seq_one_letter_code
_entity_poly.pdbx_strand_id
1 'polypeptide(L)'
;MAISIDNLISNQQRLLSSISHELKTPLTRLQLATALVRRQCGETDSVKPIEREIERMDKMISELLLLSRQQMNSQVKRDIFYANSLWEEIIKDAQFEAEQRGIAFLTNIHLPKNELQLNGNFRLLESAVENIVTNALKYTKDKIELYIFIQEEEFLRICQ
;
A
#
# COMPACT_ATOMS: atom_id res chain seq x y z
N MET A 1 -30.04 3.27 -18.75
CA MET A 1 -29.87 4.24 -17.64
C MET A 1 -28.70 3.88 -16.71
N ALA A 2 -28.41 2.59 -16.43
CA ALA A 2 -27.24 2.17 -15.66
C ALA A 2 -25.89 2.50 -16.36
N ILE A 3 -25.79 2.26 -17.67
CA ILE A 3 -24.56 2.49 -18.47
C ILE A 3 -24.09 3.96 -18.44
N SER A 4 -25.01 4.92 -18.36
CA SER A 4 -24.68 6.35 -18.29
C SER A 4 -24.15 6.76 -16.92
N ILE A 5 -24.58 6.09 -15.84
CA ILE A 5 -24.08 6.31 -14.48
C ILE A 5 -22.67 5.71 -14.33
N ASP A 6 -22.46 4.48 -14.82
CA ASP A 6 -21.14 3.84 -14.81
C ASP A 6 -20.10 4.64 -15.60
N ASN A 7 -20.49 5.17 -16.76
CA ASN A 7 -19.62 6.03 -17.57
C ASN A 7 -19.26 7.34 -16.85
N LEU A 8 -20.22 7.99 -16.18
CA LEU A 8 -19.98 9.21 -15.39
C LEU A 8 -19.01 8.95 -14.24
N ILE A 9 -19.21 7.86 -13.49
CA ILE A 9 -18.33 7.45 -12.40
C ILE A 9 -16.93 7.18 -12.94
N SER A 10 -16.79 6.42 -14.03
CA SER A 10 -15.48 6.12 -14.62
C SER A 10 -14.72 7.35 -15.12
N ASN A 11 -15.43 8.35 -15.65
CA ASN A 11 -14.84 9.60 -16.12
C ASN A 11 -14.38 10.48 -14.96
N GLN A 12 -15.18 10.56 -13.88
CA GLN A 12 -14.81 11.30 -12.68
C GLN A 12 -13.52 10.74 -12.06
N GLN A 13 -13.35 9.42 -12.10
CA GLN A 13 -12.14 8.78 -11.56
C GLN A 13 -10.91 8.90 -12.45
N ARG A 14 -11.06 8.84 -13.78
CA ARG A 14 -9.96 9.16 -14.71
C ARG A 14 -9.49 10.60 -14.51
N LEU A 15 -10.44 11.52 -14.30
CA LEU A 15 -10.14 12.92 -13.98
C LEU A 15 -9.34 13.02 -12.68
N LEU A 16 -9.79 12.35 -11.60
CA LEU A 16 -9.07 12.33 -10.32
C LEU A 16 -7.67 11.69 -10.44
N SER A 17 -7.52 10.65 -11.27
CA SER A 17 -6.23 10.01 -11.54
C SER A 17 -5.27 10.95 -12.28
N SER A 18 -5.76 11.64 -13.31
CA SER A 18 -4.96 12.62 -14.06
C SER A 18 -4.56 13.81 -13.18
N ILE A 19 -5.50 14.36 -12.41
CA ILE A 19 -5.22 15.43 -11.44
C ILE A 19 -4.18 14.99 -10.42
N SER A 20 -4.27 13.76 -9.91
CA SER A 20 -3.30 13.24 -8.94
C SER A 20 -1.89 13.11 -9.53
N HIS A 21 -1.78 12.66 -10.79
CA HIS A 21 -0.49 12.63 -11.49
C HIS A 21 0.08 14.04 -11.72
N GLU A 22 -0.78 14.99 -12.11
CA GLU A 22 -0.39 16.39 -12.28
C GLU A 22 -0.02 17.06 -10.96
N LEU A 23 -0.59 16.63 -9.83
CA LEU A 23 -0.25 17.12 -8.48
C LEU A 23 1.02 16.46 -7.93
N LYS A 24 1.30 15.19 -8.26
CA LYS A 24 2.50 14.48 -7.80
C LYS A 24 3.77 15.12 -8.33
N THR A 25 3.74 15.62 -9.57
CA THR A 25 4.87 16.29 -10.23
C THR A 25 5.36 17.56 -9.47
N PRO A 26 4.52 18.57 -9.17
CA PRO A 26 4.92 19.70 -8.34
C PRO A 26 5.24 19.29 -6.90
N LEU A 27 4.59 18.25 -6.36
CA LEU A 27 4.90 17.74 -5.02
C LEU A 27 6.34 17.21 -4.94
N THR A 28 6.75 16.35 -5.88
CA THR A 28 8.12 15.84 -5.98
C THR A 28 9.13 16.97 -6.16
N ARG A 29 8.78 18.02 -6.93
CA ARG A 29 9.65 19.21 -7.06
C ARG A 29 9.80 19.97 -5.74
N LEU A 30 8.74 20.08 -4.95
CA LEU A 30 8.80 20.69 -3.60
C LEU A 30 9.60 19.83 -2.62
N GLN A 31 9.47 18.50 -2.66
CA GLN A 31 10.31 17.57 -1.87
C GLN A 31 11.79 17.73 -2.23
N LEU A 32 12.10 17.85 -3.53
CA LEU A 32 13.48 18.03 -3.99
C LEU A 32 14.05 19.39 -3.56
N ALA A 33 13.25 20.46 -3.68
CA ALA A 33 13.65 21.80 -3.26
C ALA A 33 13.91 21.87 -1.75
N THR A 34 13.04 21.28 -0.94
CA THR A 34 13.21 21.22 0.53
C THR A 34 14.43 20.39 0.92
N ALA A 35 14.67 19.25 0.26
CA ALA A 35 15.88 18.45 0.45
C ALA A 35 17.17 19.21 0.10
N LEU A 36 17.16 20.02 -0.97
CA LEU A 36 18.29 20.88 -1.37
C LEU A 36 18.56 21.98 -0.34
N VAL A 37 17.50 22.64 0.16
CA VAL A 37 17.62 23.66 1.22
C VAL A 37 18.19 23.05 2.49
N ARG A 38 17.70 21.86 2.90
CA ARG A 38 18.24 21.13 4.06
C ARG A 38 19.73 20.79 3.89
N ARG A 39 20.14 20.42 2.67
CA ARG A 39 21.54 20.12 2.37
C ARG A 39 22.44 21.36 2.42
N GLN A 40 21.95 22.52 2.01
CA GLN A 40 22.73 23.77 1.97
C GLN A 40 22.76 24.50 3.32
N CYS A 41 21.64 24.53 4.04
CA CYS A 41 21.47 25.34 5.25
C CYS A 41 21.47 24.53 6.54
N GLY A 42 21.56 23.19 6.46
CA GLY A 42 21.36 22.30 7.60
C GLY A 42 19.89 22.19 7.98
N GLU A 43 19.63 21.52 9.11
CA GLU A 43 18.28 21.33 9.62
C GLU A 43 17.79 22.64 10.25
N THR A 44 16.83 23.29 9.58
CA THR A 44 16.23 24.54 10.06
C THR A 44 14.78 24.29 10.50
N ASP A 45 14.35 24.97 11.56
CA ASP A 45 12.99 24.85 12.10
C ASP A 45 11.90 25.25 11.09
N SER A 46 12.26 25.97 10.04
CA SER A 46 11.36 26.41 8.97
C SER A 46 11.14 25.37 7.86
N VAL A 47 12.05 24.41 7.68
CA VAL A 47 11.95 23.39 6.61
C VAL A 47 11.12 22.19 7.06
N LYS A 48 11.22 21.78 8.34
CA LYS A 48 10.45 20.65 8.90
C LYS A 48 8.93 20.79 8.79
N PRO A 49 8.31 21.97 8.98
CA PRO A 49 6.88 22.15 8.77
C PRO A 49 6.47 21.99 7.31
N ILE A 50 7.32 22.44 6.37
CA ILE A 50 7.05 22.35 4.93
C ILE A 50 7.12 20.89 4.46
N GLU A 51 8.15 20.15 4.88
CA GLU A 51 8.27 18.71 4.58
C GLU A 51 7.06 17.92 5.11
N ARG A 52 6.61 18.20 6.35
CA ARG A 52 5.40 17.57 6.92
C ARG A 52 4.14 17.84 6.11
N GLU A 53 3.98 19.05 5.58
CA GLU A 53 2.79 19.39 4.81
C GLU A 53 2.79 18.80 3.41
N ILE A 54 3.98 18.66 2.83
CA ILE A 54 4.16 17.89 1.60
C ILE A 54 3.81 16.41 1.83
N GLU A 55 4.27 15.79 2.92
CA GLU A 55 3.89 14.40 3.25
C GLU A 55 2.37 14.23 3.48
N ARG A 56 1.73 15.20 4.15
CA ARG A 56 0.27 15.19 4.34
C ARG A 56 -0.48 15.25 3.02
N MET A 57 -0.01 16.09 2.08
CA MET A 57 -0.61 16.19 0.75
C MET A 57 -0.45 14.89 -0.04
N ASP A 58 0.71 14.24 0.01
CA ASP A 58 0.94 12.96 -0.66
C ASP A 58 0.02 11.86 -0.12
N LYS A 59 -0.16 11.84 1.21
CA LYS A 59 -1.09 10.92 1.88
C LYS A 59 -2.55 11.16 1.47
N MET A 60 -3.01 12.41 1.47
CA MET A 60 -4.38 12.75 1.05
C MET A 60 -4.64 12.39 -0.42
N ILE A 61 -3.68 12.62 -1.32
CA ILE A 61 -3.79 12.24 -2.73
C ILE A 61 -3.89 10.72 -2.86
N SER A 62 -3.08 9.98 -2.10
CA SER A 62 -3.07 8.52 -2.12
C SER A 62 -4.39 7.93 -1.60
N GLU A 63 -4.92 8.45 -0.50
CA GLU A 63 -6.21 8.04 0.07
C GLU A 63 -7.38 8.34 -0.89
N LEU A 64 -7.37 9.51 -1.53
CA LEU A 64 -8.40 9.89 -2.50
C LEU A 64 -8.40 8.98 -3.74
N LEU A 65 -7.21 8.61 -4.23
CA LEU A 65 -7.07 7.64 -5.32
C LEU A 65 -7.53 6.23 -4.91
N LEU A 66 -7.26 5.82 -3.68
CA LEU A 66 -7.69 4.52 -3.16
C LEU A 66 -9.22 4.44 -3.09
N LEU A 67 -9.87 5.46 -2.53
CA LEU A 67 -11.34 5.55 -2.44
C LEU A 67 -11.99 5.58 -3.82
N SER A 68 -11.40 6.33 -4.75
CA SER A 68 -11.79 6.35 -6.15
C SER A 68 -11.74 4.94 -6.75
N ARG A 69 -10.60 4.25 -6.67
CA ARG A 69 -10.46 2.89 -7.23
C ARG A 69 -11.42 1.86 -6.62
N GLN A 70 -11.74 1.97 -5.32
CA GLN A 70 -12.69 1.05 -4.66
C GLN A 70 -14.11 1.13 -5.25
N GLN A 71 -14.55 2.28 -5.76
CA GLN A 71 -15.87 2.46 -6.38
C GLN A 71 -16.00 1.80 -7.78
N MET A 72 -14.90 1.45 -8.45
CA MET A 72 -14.88 0.75 -9.75
C MET A 72 -15.03 -0.79 -9.65
N ASN A 73 -15.03 -1.35 -8.44
CA ASN A 73 -14.84 -2.79 -8.23
C ASN A 73 -16.03 -3.70 -8.60
N SER A 74 -16.96 -3.27 -9.45
CA SER A 74 -17.92 -4.18 -10.08
C SER A 74 -17.28 -5.08 -11.15
N GLN A 75 -16.07 -4.78 -11.65
CA GLN A 75 -15.32 -5.57 -12.64
C GLN A 75 -13.81 -5.63 -12.36
N VAL A 76 -13.43 -5.92 -11.11
CA VAL A 76 -12.03 -6.20 -10.83
C VAL A 76 -11.62 -7.47 -11.58
N LYS A 77 -10.66 -7.36 -12.50
CA LYS A 77 -10.06 -8.54 -13.12
C LYS A 77 -9.43 -9.37 -12.00
N ARG A 78 -9.98 -10.56 -11.81
CA ARG A 78 -9.48 -11.56 -10.86
C ARG A 78 -8.73 -12.60 -11.66
N ASP A 79 -7.54 -12.93 -11.18
CA ASP A 79 -6.72 -13.98 -11.75
C ASP A 79 -6.39 -14.97 -10.62
N ILE A 80 -6.09 -16.21 -11.00
CA ILE A 80 -5.60 -17.23 -10.08
C ILE A 80 -4.08 -17.11 -10.02
N PHE A 81 -3.53 -16.97 -8.82
CA PHE A 81 -2.10 -16.85 -8.58
C PHE A 81 -1.71 -17.56 -7.28
N TYR A 82 -0.42 -17.89 -7.15
CA TYR A 82 0.08 -18.53 -5.93
C TYR A 82 0.18 -17.51 -4.79
N ALA A 83 -0.29 -17.86 -3.60
CA ALA A 83 -0.40 -16.92 -2.49
C ALA A 83 0.96 -16.34 -2.07
N ASN A 84 2.02 -17.15 -2.09
CA ASN A 84 3.38 -16.74 -1.74
C ASN A 84 3.93 -15.61 -2.60
N SER A 85 3.52 -15.52 -3.88
CA SER A 85 4.01 -14.46 -4.77
C SER A 85 3.55 -13.06 -4.34
N LEU A 86 2.59 -12.97 -3.42
CA LEU A 86 2.00 -11.72 -2.97
C LEU A 86 2.87 -10.97 -1.96
N TRP A 87 3.67 -11.68 -1.17
CA TRP A 87 4.43 -11.09 -0.07
C TRP A 87 5.92 -11.45 -0.07
N GLU A 88 6.39 -12.34 -0.95
CA GLU A 88 7.81 -12.71 -1.01
C GLU A 88 8.72 -11.50 -1.22
N GLU A 89 8.42 -10.65 -2.21
CA GLU A 89 9.21 -9.45 -2.50
C GLU A 89 9.04 -8.39 -1.41
N ILE A 90 7.80 -8.17 -0.95
CA ILE A 90 7.48 -7.22 0.13
C ILE A 90 8.25 -7.56 1.42
N ILE A 91 8.27 -8.84 1.82
CA ILE A 91 8.97 -9.29 3.02
C ILE A 91 10.48 -9.09 2.86
N LYS A 92 11.03 -9.38 1.68
CA LYS A 92 12.47 -9.21 1.41
C LYS A 92 12.88 -7.75 1.54
N ASP A 93 12.12 -6.84 0.95
CA ASP A 93 12.39 -5.40 1.02
C ASP A 93 12.20 -4.88 2.45
N ALA A 94 11.17 -5.35 3.14
CA ALA A 94 10.90 -5.00 4.53
C ALA A 94 12.00 -5.48 5.49
N GLN A 95 12.54 -6.69 5.29
CA GLN A 95 13.65 -7.20 6.07
C GLN A 95 14.91 -6.35 5.87
N PHE A 96 15.21 -5.98 4.63
CA PHE A 96 16.34 -5.11 4.31
C PHE A 96 16.19 -3.71 4.95
N GLU A 97 15.00 -3.13 4.92
CA GLU A 97 14.72 -1.85 5.58
C GLU A 97 14.81 -1.95 7.10
N ALA A 98 14.27 -3.02 7.69
CA ALA A 98 14.33 -3.27 9.13
C ALA A 98 15.78 -3.42 9.62
N GLU A 99 16.61 -4.15 8.87
CA GLU A 99 18.05 -4.31 9.16
C GLU A 99 18.78 -2.96 9.19
N GLN A 100 18.55 -2.10 8.20
CA GLN A 100 19.14 -0.76 8.16
C GLN A 100 18.71 0.12 9.34
N ARG A 101 17.54 -0.14 9.91
CA ARG A 101 16.99 0.59 11.08
C ARG A 101 17.30 -0.08 12.41
N GLY A 102 17.93 -1.26 12.41
CA GLY A 102 18.18 -2.04 13.63
C GLY A 102 16.91 -2.62 14.26
N ILE A 103 15.84 -2.79 13.49
CA ILE A 103 14.56 -3.38 13.93
C ILE A 103 14.63 -4.89 13.71
N ALA A 104 14.31 -5.69 14.72
CA ALA A 104 14.20 -7.14 14.56
C ALA A 104 12.95 -7.50 13.75
N PHE A 105 13.11 -8.12 12.57
CA PHE A 105 11.99 -8.53 11.72
C PHE A 105 11.91 -10.07 11.65
N LEU A 106 10.91 -10.65 12.32
CA LEU A 106 10.71 -12.11 12.38
C LEU A 106 9.53 -12.52 11.49
N THR A 107 9.72 -13.59 10.72
CA THR A 107 8.69 -14.14 9.82
C THR A 107 8.33 -15.58 10.19
N ASN A 108 7.06 -15.79 10.49
CA ASN A 108 6.48 -17.10 10.80
C ASN A 108 5.42 -17.44 9.75
N ILE A 109 5.85 -18.12 8.69
CA ILE A 109 5.01 -18.48 7.55
C ILE A 109 4.65 -19.97 7.63
N HIS A 110 3.40 -20.25 8.00
CA HIS A 110 2.80 -21.58 8.10
C HIS A 110 1.88 -21.83 6.90
N LEU A 111 2.49 -22.02 5.74
CA LEU A 111 1.80 -22.28 4.48
C LEU A 111 2.44 -23.46 3.74
N PRO A 112 1.66 -24.32 3.08
CA PRO A 112 2.21 -25.29 2.16
C PRO A 112 2.81 -24.54 0.95
N LYS A 113 4.10 -24.76 0.69
CA LYS A 113 4.86 -24.05 -0.36
C LYS A 113 4.26 -24.35 -1.74
N ASN A 114 3.93 -23.32 -2.50
CA ASN A 114 3.42 -23.41 -3.88
C ASN A 114 2.13 -24.23 -4.06
N GLU A 115 1.36 -24.46 -3.01
CA GLU A 115 0.10 -25.21 -3.10
C GLU A 115 -1.13 -24.31 -2.94
N LEU A 116 -1.02 -23.21 -2.19
CA LEU A 116 -2.13 -22.29 -2.00
C LEU A 116 -2.27 -21.34 -3.19
N GLN A 117 -3.39 -21.44 -3.89
CA GLN A 117 -3.80 -20.50 -4.93
C GLN A 117 -4.91 -19.59 -4.42
N LEU A 118 -4.79 -18.29 -4.72
CA LEU A 118 -5.81 -17.29 -4.44
C LEU A 118 -6.48 -16.87 -5.74
N ASN A 119 -7.80 -16.61 -5.67
CA ASN A 119 -8.56 -16.01 -6.75
C ASN A 119 -8.91 -14.58 -6.36
N GLY A 120 -8.23 -13.61 -6.94
CA GLY A 120 -8.39 -12.22 -6.57
C GLY A 120 -7.66 -11.28 -7.50
N ASN A 121 -7.63 -10.00 -7.15
CA ASN A 121 -6.81 -9.04 -7.85
C ASN A 121 -5.44 -8.95 -7.18
N PHE A 122 -4.44 -9.47 -7.87
CA PHE A 122 -3.08 -9.52 -7.37
C PHE A 122 -2.61 -8.15 -6.85
N ARG A 123 -2.70 -7.10 -7.67
CA ARG A 123 -2.19 -5.75 -7.33
C ARG A 123 -2.89 -5.12 -6.13
N LEU A 124 -4.20 -5.32 -5.98
CA LEU A 124 -4.93 -4.77 -4.83
C LEU A 124 -4.55 -5.47 -3.54
N LEU A 125 -4.39 -6.80 -3.57
CA LEU A 125 -4.02 -7.56 -2.39
C LEU A 125 -2.55 -7.35 -2.03
N GLU A 126 -1.66 -7.30 -3.02
CA GLU A 126 -0.25 -6.90 -2.87
C GLU A 126 -0.13 -5.53 -2.18
N SER A 127 -0.82 -4.51 -2.70
CA SER A 127 -0.85 -3.18 -2.09
C SER A 127 -1.43 -3.18 -0.67
N ALA A 128 -2.42 -4.02 -0.38
CA ALA A 128 -2.95 -4.14 0.97
C ALA A 128 -1.91 -4.70 1.95
N VAL A 129 -1.16 -5.73 1.56
CA VAL A 129 -0.09 -6.30 2.39
C VAL A 129 1.06 -5.31 2.54
N GLU A 130 1.49 -4.67 1.45
CA GLU A 130 2.54 -3.64 1.47
C GLU A 130 2.20 -2.52 2.46
N ASN A 131 0.96 -2.02 2.43
CA ASN A 131 0.50 -0.99 3.36
C ASN A 131 0.58 -1.42 4.83
N ILE A 132 0.28 -2.69 5.15
CA ILE A 132 0.38 -3.19 6.51
C ILE A 132 1.86 -3.27 6.95
N VAL A 133 2.72 -3.83 6.09
CA VAL A 133 4.14 -4.03 6.37
C VAL A 133 4.88 -2.69 6.51
N THR A 134 4.65 -1.76 5.58
CA THR A 134 5.25 -0.41 5.62
C THR A 134 4.79 0.38 6.85
N ASN A 135 3.52 0.25 7.24
CA ASN A 135 3.05 0.84 8.50
C ASN A 135 3.76 0.22 9.71
N ALA A 136 3.95 -1.10 9.75
CA ALA A 136 4.69 -1.73 10.84
C ALA A 136 6.13 -1.19 10.94
N LEU A 137 6.83 -1.04 9.81
CA LEU A 137 8.19 -0.48 9.75
C LEU A 137 8.26 1.00 10.16
N LYS A 138 7.22 1.78 9.88
CA LYS A 138 7.17 3.20 10.21
C LYS A 138 6.95 3.46 11.69
N TYR A 139 6.13 2.64 12.34
CA TYR A 139 5.65 2.90 13.70
C TYR A 139 6.30 2.03 14.78
N THR A 140 7.08 1.01 14.40
CA THR A 140 7.76 0.11 15.34
C THR A 140 9.23 0.49 15.50
N LYS A 141 9.75 0.37 16.73
CA LYS A 141 11.15 0.72 17.06
C LYS A 141 12.05 -0.48 17.30
N ASP A 142 11.52 -1.55 17.87
CA ASP A 142 12.35 -2.65 18.37
C ASP A 142 12.15 -3.94 17.56
N LYS A 143 10.89 -4.39 17.39
CA LYS A 143 10.61 -5.71 16.84
C LYS A 143 9.27 -5.81 16.11
N ILE A 144 9.30 -6.37 14.91
CA ILE A 144 8.14 -6.71 14.08
C ILE A 144 8.06 -8.23 13.95
N GLU A 145 6.87 -8.79 14.13
CA GLU A 145 6.59 -10.20 13.86
C GLU A 145 5.48 -10.32 12.82
N LEU A 146 5.77 -11.01 11.72
CA LEU A 146 4.82 -11.29 10.65
C LEU A 146 4.39 -12.76 10.71
N TYR A 147 3.10 -13.00 10.90
CA TYR A 147 2.50 -14.33 10.88
C TYR A 147 1.65 -14.49 9.64
N ILE A 148 1.86 -15.58 8.89
CA ILE A 148 1.01 -15.95 7.76
C ILE A 148 0.63 -17.41 7.93
N PHE A 149 -0.68 -17.70 8.02
CA PHE A 149 -1.20 -19.04 8.26
C PHE A 149 -2.54 -19.23 7.54
N ILE A 150 -2.89 -20.48 7.28
CA ILE A 150 -4.25 -20.87 6.87
C ILE A 150 -4.99 -21.28 8.14
N GLN A 151 -6.17 -20.70 8.35
CA GLN A 151 -7.11 -21.17 9.35
C GLN A 151 -8.25 -21.86 8.60
N GLU A 152 -8.38 -23.17 8.78
CA GLU A 152 -9.59 -23.88 8.33
C GLU A 152 -10.75 -23.46 9.24
N GLU A 153 -11.73 -22.74 8.69
CA GLU A 153 -13.01 -22.59 9.37
C GLU A 153 -13.75 -23.93 9.25
N GLU A 154 -13.84 -24.69 10.35
CA GLU A 154 -14.85 -25.75 10.47
C GLU A 154 -16.23 -25.10 10.36
N PHE A 155 -16.82 -25.10 9.17
CA PHE A 155 -18.25 -24.83 9.02
C PHE A 155 -18.99 -25.97 9.70
N LEU A 156 -19.46 -25.73 10.93
CA LEU A 156 -20.30 -26.63 11.70
C LEU A 156 -21.61 -26.83 10.92
N ARG A 157 -21.63 -27.85 10.06
CA ARG A 157 -22.78 -28.22 9.25
C ARG A 157 -23.75 -28.98 10.14
N ILE A 158 -24.68 -28.27 10.78
CA ILE A 158 -25.86 -28.90 11.39
C ILE A 158 -26.72 -29.42 10.23
N CYS A 159 -26.51 -30.68 9.86
CA CYS A 159 -27.48 -31.42 9.05
C CYS A 159 -28.68 -31.75 9.94
N GLN A 160 -29.87 -31.30 9.55
CA GLN A 160 -31.15 -31.90 9.97
C GLN A 160 -31.49 -33.06 9.04
#